data_AF-A0A7W9F270-F1
#
_entry.id   AF-A0A7W9F270-F1
#
_cell.length_a   1.000
_cell.length_b   1.000
_cell.length_c   1.000
_cell.angle_alpha   90.00
_cell.angle_beta   90.00
_cell.angle_gamma   90.00
#
_symmetry.space_group_name_H-M   'P 1'
#
loop_
_entity.id
_entity.type
_entity.pdbx_description
1 polymer ?
#
loop_
_entity_poly.entity_id
_entity_poly.type
_entity_poly.pdbx_seq_one_letter_code
_entity_poly.pdbx_strand_id
1 'polypeptide(L)' 'MAKQALPTWLYVVVATIIAVTAFGIAQVADGAGMIFVVLATTSWTAFSVSHQRRWLKTHG' A
#
# COMPACT_ATOMS: atom_id res chain seq x y z
N MET A 1 6.65 -13.21 -22.85
CA MET A 1 6.95 -13.34 -21.40
C MET A 1 6.34 -12.13 -20.69
N ALA A 2 5.14 -12.27 -20.14
CA ALA A 2 4.42 -11.16 -19.50
C ALA A 2 5.19 -10.70 -18.25
N LYS A 3 5.63 -9.45 -18.25
CA LYS A 3 6.59 -8.88 -17.29
C LYS A 3 5.92 -8.51 -15.97
N GLN A 4 5.28 -9.48 -15.31
CA GLN A 4 4.86 -9.53 -13.91
C GLN A 4 4.30 -8.23 -13.31
N ALA A 5 3.00 -8.27 -12.96
CA ALA A 5 2.48 -7.47 -11.85
C ALA A 5 3.51 -7.48 -10.69
N LEU A 6 3.72 -6.33 -10.03
CA LEU A 6 4.76 -6.14 -9.01
C LEU A 6 4.94 -7.41 -8.15
N PRO A 7 6.17 -7.83 -7.85
CA PRO A 7 6.40 -9.08 -7.14
C PRO A 7 5.62 -9.09 -5.82
N THR A 8 4.93 -10.19 -5.52
CA THR A 8 4.05 -10.32 -4.33
C THR A 8 4.75 -9.92 -3.03
N TRP A 9 6.05 -10.18 -2.93
CA TRP A 9 6.90 -9.75 -1.81
C TRP A 9 6.90 -8.23 -1.59
N LEU A 10 6.82 -7.42 -2.65
CA LEU A 10 6.76 -5.97 -2.55
C LEU A 10 5.50 -5.50 -1.83
N TYR A 11 4.36 -6.15 -2.08
CA TYR A 11 3.11 -5.85 -1.40
C TYR A 11 3.20 -6.15 0.10
N VAL A 12 3.87 -7.26 0.47
CA VAL A 12 4.11 -7.61 1.88
C VAL A 12 5.00 -6.55 2.54
N VAL A 13 6.10 -6.16 1.91
CA VAL A 13 7.02 -5.13 2.44
C VAL A 13 6.30 -3.82 2.67
N VAL A 14 5.49 -3.34 1.70
CA VAL A 14 4.77 -2.07 1.88
C VAL A 14 3.70 -2.18 2.97
N ALA A 15 2.97 -3.28 3.05
CA ALA A 15 2.01 -3.50 4.13
C ALA A 15 2.69 -3.48 5.50
N THR A 16 3.87 -4.10 5.63
CA THR A 16 4.65 -4.09 6.88
C THR A 16 5.13 -2.68 7.23
N ILE A 17 5.63 -1.90 6.26
CA ILE A 17 6.07 -0.52 6.51
C ILE A 17 4.91 0.36 6.99
N ILE A 18 3.74 0.24 6.36
CA ILE A 18 2.54 0.97 6.77
C ILE A 18 2.14 0.59 8.21
N ALA A 19 2.14 -0.72 8.53
CA ALA A 19 1.79 -1.21 9.85
C ALA A 19 2.77 -0.74 10.94
N VAL A 20 4.08 -0.79 10.69
CA VAL A 20 5.11 -0.33 11.65
C VAL A 20 5.03 1.18 11.86
N THR A 21 4.83 1.95 10.78
CA THR A 21 4.72 3.41 10.86
C THR A 21 3.45 3.82 11.62
N ALA A 22 2.34 3.15 11.35
CA ALA A 22 1.09 3.32 12.09
C ALA A 22 1.22 3.00 13.57
N PHE A 23 1.89 1.89 13.91
CA PHE A 23 2.15 1.51 15.28
C PHE A 23 3.01 2.56 15.98
N GLY A 24 4.08 3.04 15.34
CA GLY A 24 4.92 4.13 15.86
C GLY A 24 4.13 5.41 16.13
N ILE A 25 3.22 5.80 15.24
CA ILE A 25 2.35 6.97 15.41
C ILE A 25 1.32 6.75 16.52
N ALA A 26 0.77 5.54 16.64
CA ALA A 26 -0.17 5.19 17.70
C ALA A 26 0.46 5.28 19.10
N GLN A 27 1.77 5.00 19.22
CA GLN A 27 2.49 5.15 20.49
C GLN A 27 2.71 6.61 20.90
N VAL A 28 2.66 7.56 19.96
CA VAL A 28 2.93 8.99 20.23
C VAL A 28 1.64 9.76 20.55
N ALA A 29 0.50 9.37 19.97
CA ALA A 29 -0.78 10.00 20.22
C ALA A 29 -1.94 9.02 20.05
N ASP A 30 -2.72 8.84 21.12
CA ASP A 30 -3.93 8.02 21.11
C ASP A 30 -4.89 8.49 19.99
N GLY A 31 -5.27 7.56 19.12
CA GLY A 31 -6.18 7.81 17.99
C GLY A 31 -5.52 8.30 16.68
N ALA A 32 -4.29 8.82 16.72
CA ALA A 32 -3.60 9.29 15.52
C ALA A 32 -3.15 8.14 14.59
N GLY A 33 -2.83 6.98 15.17
CA GLY A 33 -2.45 5.79 14.43
C GLY A 33 -3.54 5.31 13.47
N MET A 34 -4.81 5.32 13.88
CA MET A 34 -5.95 4.89 13.05
C MET A 34 -6.12 5.77 11.81
N ILE A 35 -6.03 7.10 11.95
CA ILE A 35 -6.16 8.04 10.83
C ILE A 35 -5.02 7.81 9.82
N PHE A 36 -3.80 7.58 10.30
CA PHE A 36 -2.65 7.28 9.45
C PHE A 36 -2.81 5.95 8.71
N VAL A 37 -3.23 4.87 9.39
CA VAL A 37 -3.48 3.57 8.76
C VAL A 37 -4.49 3.70 7.64
N VAL A 38 -5.61 4.38 7.88
CA VAL A 38 -6.69 4.54 6.89
C VAL A 38 -6.20 5.31 5.68
N LEU A 39 -5.47 6.42 5.86
CA LEU A 39 -4.90 7.17 4.75
C LEU A 39 -3.87 6.35 3.97
N ALA A 40 -2.95 5.69 4.68
CA ALA A 40 -1.89 4.89 4.06
C ALA A 40 -2.44 3.70 3.27
N THR A 41 -3.39 2.95 3.84
CA THR A 41 -4.05 1.83 3.17
C THR A 41 -4.91 2.30 2.00
N THR A 42 -5.61 3.43 2.12
CA THR A 42 -6.41 4.00 1.03
C THR A 42 -5.51 4.45 -0.13
N SER A 43 -4.42 5.18 0.14
CA SER A 43 -3.44 5.58 -0.86
C SER A 43 -2.78 4.37 -1.52
N TRP A 44 -2.42 3.34 -0.74
CA TRP A 44 -1.84 2.11 -1.26
C TRP A 44 -2.79 1.32 -2.15
N THR A 45 -4.07 1.24 -1.76
CA THR A 45 -5.11 0.57 -2.55
C THR A 45 -5.36 1.32 -3.85
N ALA A 46 -5.48 2.65 -3.80
CA ALA A 46 -5.62 3.50 -4.98
C ALA A 46 -4.42 3.37 -5.93
N PHE A 47 -3.21 3.33 -5.37
CA PHE A 47 -1.98 3.09 -6.14
C PHE A 47 -1.97 1.70 -6.79
N SER A 48 -2.32 0.65 -6.05
CA SER A 48 -2.37 -0.73 -6.58
C SER A 48 -3.38 -0.86 -7.72
N VAL A 49 -4.58 -0.30 -7.55
CA VAL A 49 -5.64 -0.32 -8.58
C VAL A 49 -5.24 0.48 -9.81
N SER A 50 -4.67 1.68 -9.64
CA SER A 50 -4.20 2.50 -10.77
C SER A 50 -3.05 1.83 -11.51
N HIS A 51 -2.14 1.17 -10.79
CA HIS A 51 -1.05 0.42 -11.38
C HIS A 51 -1.54 -0.81 -12.16
N GLN A 52 -2.49 -1.58 -11.63
CA GLN A 52 -3.13 -2.70 -12.34
C GLN A 52 -3.85 -2.24 -13.60
N ARG A 53 -4.61 -1.14 -13.53
CA ARG A 53 -5.30 -0.56 -14.69
C ARG A 53 -4.33 -0.09 -15.77
N ARG A 54 -3.19 0.49 -15.39
CA ARG A 54 -2.15 0.93 -16.33
C ARG A 54 -1.46 -0.25 -17.01
N TRP A 55 -1.30 -1.36 -16.28
CA TRP A 55 -0.84 -2.63 -16.84
C TRP A 55 -1.81 -3.22 -17.85
N LEU A 56 -3.09 -3.29 -17.50
CA LEU A 56 -4.15 -3.77 -18.39
C LEU A 56 -4.26 -2.93 -19.68
N LYS A 57 -4.08 -1.61 -19.60
CA LYS A 57 -4.13 -0.72 -20.77
C LYS A 57 -2.92 -0.82 -21.71
N THR A 58 -1.78 -1.32 -21.25
CA THR A 58 -0.54 -1.36 -22.05
C THR A 58 -0.25 -2.73 -22.66
N HIS A 59 -0.97 -3.77 -22.21
CA HIS A 59 -0.78 -5.16 -22.63
C HIS A 59 -2.07 -5.84 -23.10
N GLY A 60 -3.19 -5.11 -23.20
CA GLY A 60 -4.43 -5.55 -23.83
C GLY A 60 -4.62 -4.88 -25.17
#